data_AF-A0A6H5GHH6-F1
#
_entry.id   AF-A0A6H5GHH6-F1
#
_cell.length_a   1.000
_cell.length_b   1.000
_cell.length_c   1.000
_cell.angle_alpha   90.00
_cell.angle_beta   90.00
_cell.angle_gamma   90.00
#
_symmetry.space_group_name_H-M   'P 1'
#
loop_
_entity.id
_entity.type
_entity.pdbx_description
1 polymer ?
#
loop_
_entity_poly.entity_id
_entity_poly.type
_entity_poly.pdbx_seq_one_letter_code
_entity_poly.pdbx_strand_id
1 'polypeptide(L)'
;MSQGSKIDRIYRKLLLTKYFTQGWGSSRDIKRLLAFRKIVSDRAKCVNLIPEHYPVEIVKDQVNRGVRMIEGRFHCPFDLYLPELLPKVVKTCHFQMLLPVKWESDHYKPVCIQMAGTGDHYYWRRRVLMAKPLLTEYRIGSIIIENPFYGVRKPPQQTRSILNNVLDIFTMGGCLIMEGMILHSWCKKIGLGPIGFTGYSMGGHMATLAATSIPEPVVLVPCLSWSTASGVFTEGVMSKAINWNLLHTQYNEDESFKRELKDTVRSLSEVCMTQSFERNSVQESKGTRYDKNIICLLCYYIIMGGKLAASCFKCCRV
;
A
#
# COMPACT_ATOMS: atom_id res chain seq x y z
N MET A 1 5.89 -28.82 16.58
CA MET A 1 4.73 -27.91 16.45
C MET A 1 4.99 -26.68 17.31
N SER A 2 5.39 -25.55 16.71
CA SER A 2 5.65 -24.32 17.46
C SER A 2 4.32 -23.79 18.02
N GLN A 3 4.25 -23.55 19.33
CA GLN A 3 3.11 -22.86 19.93
C GLN A 3 3.13 -21.42 19.41
N GLY A 4 2.23 -21.11 18.47
CA GLY A 4 2.09 -19.75 17.94
C GLY A 4 1.84 -18.72 19.04
N SER A 5 2.27 -17.49 18.80
CA SER A 5 2.16 -16.36 19.74
C SER A 5 0.75 -16.25 20.35
N LYS A 6 0.65 -15.91 21.64
CA LYS A 6 -0.64 -15.64 22.30
C LYS A 6 -1.44 -14.56 21.57
N ILE A 7 -0.74 -13.59 20.95
CA ILE A 7 -1.32 -12.53 20.12
C ILE A 7 -1.95 -13.12 18.86
N ASP A 8 -1.26 -14.00 18.16
CA ASP A 8 -1.78 -14.68 16.97
C ASP A 8 -3.03 -15.49 17.29
N ARG A 9 -3.07 -16.13 18.46
CA ARG A 9 -4.23 -16.92 18.89
C ARG A 9 -5.46 -16.05 19.16
N ILE A 10 -5.28 -14.85 19.70
CA ILE A 10 -6.36 -13.87 19.90
C ILE A 10 -6.82 -13.31 18.55
N TYR A 11 -5.87 -12.93 17.68
CA TYR A 11 -6.18 -12.42 16.35
C TYR A 11 -6.95 -13.44 15.50
N ARG A 12 -6.58 -14.72 15.58
CA ARG A 12 -7.30 -15.84 14.93
C ARG A 12 -8.76 -15.96 15.37
N LYS A 13 -9.08 -15.70 16.64
CA LYS A 13 -10.48 -15.74 17.15
C LYS A 13 -11.32 -14.56 16.66
N LEU A 14 -10.68 -13.45 16.31
CA LEU A 14 -11.33 -12.24 15.79
C LEU A 14 -11.55 -12.28 14.26
N LEU A 15 -10.80 -13.11 13.54
CA LEU A 15 -10.92 -13.33 12.09
C LEU A 15 -12.07 -14.26 11.68
N LEU A 16 -13.27 -14.03 12.25
CA LEU A 16 -14.50 -14.74 11.85
C LEU A 16 -14.99 -14.33 10.44
N THR A 17 -14.29 -13.43 9.76
CA THR A 17 -14.70 -12.85 8.48
C THR A 17 -13.71 -13.19 7.37
N LYS A 18 -14.25 -13.64 6.23
CA LYS A 18 -13.47 -14.03 5.06
C LYS A 18 -13.07 -12.79 4.24
N TYR A 19 -11.84 -12.78 3.72
CA TYR A 19 -11.34 -11.80 2.74
C TYR A 19 -11.56 -12.31 1.33
N PHE A 20 -11.63 -11.37 0.38
CA PHE A 20 -11.79 -11.63 -1.05
C PHE A 20 -13.04 -12.48 -1.35
N THR A 21 -14.15 -12.15 -0.69
CA THR A 21 -15.41 -12.91 -0.77
C THR A 21 -16.07 -12.87 -2.14
N GLN A 22 -15.70 -11.92 -3.01
CA GLN A 22 -16.12 -11.84 -4.40
C GLN A 22 -15.08 -12.42 -5.39
N GLY A 23 -13.95 -12.89 -4.87
CA GLY A 23 -12.94 -13.61 -5.64
C GLY A 23 -11.85 -12.72 -6.22
N TRP A 24 -11.42 -13.00 -7.45
CA TRP A 24 -10.31 -12.28 -8.08
C TRP A 24 -10.64 -10.84 -8.48
N GLY A 25 -11.90 -10.60 -8.89
CA GLY A 25 -12.31 -9.40 -9.62
C GLY A 25 -12.27 -9.62 -11.14
N SER A 26 -12.42 -8.53 -11.90
CA SER A 26 -12.47 -8.54 -13.37
C SER A 26 -11.14 -9.02 -13.99
N SER A 27 -11.19 -10.10 -14.78
CA SER A 27 -10.00 -10.64 -15.48
C SER A 27 -9.41 -9.61 -16.43
N ARG A 28 -10.25 -8.87 -17.17
CA ARG A 28 -9.86 -7.73 -18.02
C ARG A 28 -9.02 -6.71 -17.24
N ASP A 29 -9.49 -6.34 -16.06
CA ASP A 29 -8.88 -5.27 -15.27
C ASP A 29 -7.62 -5.73 -14.54
N ILE A 30 -7.58 -7.01 -14.12
CA ILE A 30 -6.34 -7.65 -13.68
C ILE A 30 -5.30 -7.50 -14.79
N LYS A 31 -5.58 -7.91 -16.03
CA LYS A 31 -4.63 -7.82 -17.16
C LYS A 31 -4.08 -6.40 -17.36
N ARG A 32 -4.97 -5.41 -17.38
CA ARG A 32 -4.60 -3.98 -17.52
C ARG A 32 -3.68 -3.54 -16.38
N LEU A 33 -3.99 -3.94 -15.15
CA LEU A 33 -3.17 -3.70 -13.98
C LEU A 33 -1.80 -4.40 -14.07
N LEU A 34 -1.72 -5.66 -14.55
CA LEU A 34 -0.45 -6.38 -14.71
C LEU A 34 0.45 -5.65 -15.73
N ALA A 35 -0.12 -5.16 -16.82
CA ALA A 35 0.60 -4.38 -17.82
C ALA A 35 1.09 -3.04 -17.24
N PHE A 36 0.21 -2.30 -16.56
CA PHE A 36 0.54 -1.00 -15.96
C PHE A 36 1.59 -1.11 -14.85
N ARG A 37 1.57 -2.19 -14.06
CA ARG A 37 2.59 -2.47 -13.04
C ARG A 37 4.01 -2.35 -13.59
N LYS A 38 4.27 -2.86 -14.80
CA LYS A 38 5.62 -2.82 -15.41
C LYS A 38 6.15 -1.39 -15.53
N ILE A 39 5.24 -0.43 -15.70
CA ILE A 39 5.55 1.00 -15.78
C ILE A 39 5.75 1.57 -14.37
N VAL A 40 4.85 1.29 -13.42
CA VAL A 40 4.93 1.80 -12.03
C VAL A 40 6.16 1.25 -11.30
N SER A 41 6.56 0.00 -11.56
CA SER A 41 7.74 -0.61 -10.92
C SER A 41 9.08 -0.10 -11.46
N ASP A 42 9.06 0.59 -12.59
CA ASP A 42 10.24 1.20 -13.20
C ASP A 42 10.30 2.66 -12.75
N ARG A 43 11.20 2.97 -11.81
CA ARG A 43 11.32 4.31 -11.22
C ARG A 43 11.47 5.41 -12.28
N ALA A 44 12.20 5.17 -13.37
CA ALA A 44 12.41 6.18 -14.41
C ALA A 44 11.10 6.49 -15.17
N LYS A 45 10.25 5.48 -15.37
CA LYS A 45 8.94 5.65 -16.01
C LYS A 45 7.88 6.16 -15.05
N CYS A 46 7.88 5.68 -13.81
CA CYS A 46 6.89 6.01 -12.80
C CYS A 46 6.84 7.51 -12.49
N VAL A 47 8.00 8.18 -12.49
CA VAL A 47 8.07 9.64 -12.27
C VAL A 47 7.33 10.43 -13.35
N ASN A 48 7.34 9.95 -14.59
CA ASN A 48 6.65 10.59 -15.71
C ASN A 48 5.13 10.35 -15.68
N LEU A 49 4.63 9.51 -14.76
CA LEU A 49 3.19 9.28 -14.58
C LEU A 49 2.51 10.36 -13.73
N ILE A 50 3.26 11.28 -13.16
CA ILE A 50 2.71 12.34 -12.34
C ILE A 50 3.09 13.67 -12.99
N PRO A 51 2.09 14.41 -13.52
CA PRO A 51 2.31 15.76 -14.00
C PRO A 51 3.01 16.58 -12.93
N GLU A 52 3.96 17.42 -13.36
CA GLU A 52 4.69 18.29 -12.44
C GLU A 52 3.72 19.12 -11.61
N HIS A 53 2.65 19.62 -12.24
CA HIS A 53 1.57 20.36 -11.60
C HIS A 53 0.32 19.49 -11.50
N TYR A 54 0.10 18.88 -10.34
CA TYR A 54 -1.12 18.14 -10.04
C TYR A 54 -2.08 18.98 -9.19
N PRO A 55 -3.37 19.12 -9.56
CA PRO A 55 -4.30 19.96 -8.82
C PRO A 55 -4.65 19.33 -7.47
N VAL A 56 -4.18 19.97 -6.39
CA VAL A 56 -4.54 19.64 -5.01
C VAL A 56 -5.47 20.73 -4.47
N GLU A 57 -6.69 20.33 -4.13
CA GLU A 57 -7.71 21.22 -3.57
C GLU A 57 -7.60 21.23 -2.04
N ILE A 58 -7.56 22.42 -1.45
CA ILE A 58 -7.70 22.60 0.00
C ILE A 58 -9.17 22.86 0.32
N VAL A 59 -9.79 21.91 1.01
CA VAL A 59 -11.21 21.95 1.40
C VAL A 59 -11.41 22.77 2.66
N LYS A 60 -10.43 22.73 3.58
CA LYS A 60 -10.50 23.42 4.86
C LYS A 60 -9.10 23.71 5.36
N ASP A 61 -8.93 24.90 5.91
CA ASP A 61 -7.68 25.36 6.52
C ASP A 61 -8.01 26.14 7.78
N GLN A 62 -7.58 25.63 8.93
CA GLN A 62 -7.92 26.20 10.23
C GLN A 62 -6.71 26.20 11.15
N VAL A 63 -6.55 27.29 11.89
CA VAL A 63 -5.54 27.40 12.94
C VAL A 63 -6.24 27.34 14.29
N ASN A 64 -5.78 26.46 15.17
CA ASN A 64 -6.29 26.34 16.52
C ASN A 64 -5.16 25.96 17.48
N ARG A 65 -5.02 26.68 18.60
CA ARG A 65 -4.02 26.41 19.66
C ARG A 65 -2.61 26.18 19.12
N GLY A 66 -2.15 27.02 18.19
CA GLY A 66 -0.79 26.95 17.63
C GLY A 66 -0.57 25.82 16.60
N VAL A 67 -1.63 25.15 16.16
CA VAL A 67 -1.62 24.10 15.14
C VAL A 67 -2.45 24.54 13.95
N ARG A 68 -1.89 24.44 12.73
CA ARG A 68 -2.63 24.59 11.49
C ARG A 68 -3.06 23.21 10.99
N MET A 69 -4.36 23.02 10.83
CA MET A 69 -4.96 21.80 10.31
C MET A 69 -5.58 22.08 8.95
N ILE A 70 -5.15 21.34 7.95
CA ILE A 70 -5.59 21.45 6.56
C ILE A 70 -6.26 20.13 6.18
N GLU A 71 -7.41 20.20 5.50
CA GLU A 71 -8.02 19.06 4.82
C GLU A 71 -7.96 19.33 3.33
N GLY A 72 -7.45 18.35 2.58
CA GLY A 72 -7.31 18.47 1.15
C GLY A 72 -7.75 17.21 0.43
N ARG A 73 -7.97 17.37 -0.87
CA ARG A 73 -8.33 16.28 -1.77
C ARG A 73 -7.77 16.51 -3.16
N PHE A 74 -7.64 15.44 -3.90
CA PHE A 74 -7.30 15.48 -5.32
C PHE A 74 -7.81 14.23 -6.03
N HIS A 75 -7.94 14.30 -7.35
CA HIS A 75 -8.30 13.13 -8.14
C HIS A 75 -7.17 12.09 -8.09
N CYS A 76 -7.47 10.81 -7.88
CA CYS A 76 -6.46 9.76 -7.84
C CYS A 76 -5.85 9.58 -9.25
N PRO A 77 -4.52 9.77 -9.42
CA PRO A 77 -3.89 9.70 -10.74
C PRO A 77 -3.95 8.29 -11.34
N PHE A 78 -4.16 7.26 -10.51
CA PHE A 78 -4.29 5.89 -10.97
C PHE A 78 -5.52 5.70 -11.90
N ASP A 79 -6.58 6.49 -11.71
CA ASP A 79 -7.77 6.47 -12.57
C ASP A 79 -7.50 7.03 -13.97
N LEU A 80 -6.48 7.89 -14.12
CA LEU A 80 -6.09 8.46 -15.42
C LEU A 80 -5.49 7.40 -16.35
N TYR A 81 -4.78 6.43 -15.78
CA TYR A 81 -4.10 5.37 -16.52
C TYR A 81 -4.91 4.08 -16.62
N LEU A 82 -5.78 3.83 -15.64
CA LEU A 82 -6.67 2.67 -15.59
C LEU A 82 -8.12 3.13 -15.41
N PRO A 83 -8.71 3.82 -16.40
CA PRO A 83 -10.10 4.27 -16.31
C PRO A 83 -11.04 3.09 -16.09
N GLU A 84 -12.12 3.35 -15.36
CA GLU A 84 -13.16 2.38 -14.95
C GLU A 84 -12.71 1.34 -13.91
N LEU A 85 -11.42 1.25 -13.59
CA LEU A 85 -10.94 0.31 -12.56
C LEU A 85 -11.41 0.72 -11.17
N LEU A 86 -11.33 2.02 -10.86
CA LEU A 86 -11.64 2.53 -9.53
C LEU A 86 -13.15 2.71 -9.36
N PRO A 87 -13.74 2.17 -8.27
CA PRO A 87 -15.08 2.58 -7.86
C PRO A 87 -15.13 4.10 -7.65
N LYS A 88 -16.27 4.74 -7.97
CA LYS A 88 -16.42 6.20 -7.91
C LYS A 88 -15.95 6.82 -6.59
N VAL A 89 -16.26 6.17 -5.45
CA VAL A 89 -15.85 6.64 -4.10
C VAL A 89 -14.35 6.54 -3.83
N VAL A 90 -13.61 5.76 -4.62
CA VAL A 90 -12.15 5.59 -4.50
C VAL A 90 -11.39 6.62 -5.35
N LYS A 91 -12.02 7.19 -6.39
CA LYS A 91 -11.39 8.09 -7.37
C LYS A 91 -10.90 9.42 -6.78
N THR A 92 -11.31 9.76 -5.57
CA THR A 92 -10.83 10.96 -4.87
C THR A 92 -9.93 10.55 -3.72
N CYS A 93 -8.68 11.02 -3.74
CA CYS A 93 -7.79 10.96 -2.59
C CYS A 93 -8.19 12.04 -1.58
N HIS A 94 -8.19 11.69 -0.30
CA HIS A 94 -8.48 12.61 0.81
C HIS A 94 -7.34 12.55 1.82
N PHE A 95 -6.93 13.70 2.36
CA PHE A 95 -5.91 13.76 3.40
C PHE A 95 -6.18 14.83 4.44
N GLN A 96 -5.67 14.60 5.65
CA GLN A 96 -5.51 15.62 6.68
C GLN A 96 -4.04 15.98 6.83
N MET A 97 -3.74 17.25 7.00
CA MET A 97 -2.39 17.74 7.23
C MET A 97 -2.36 18.57 8.50
N LEU A 98 -1.39 18.29 9.37
CA LEU A 98 -1.15 19.01 10.61
C LEU A 98 0.22 19.67 10.51
N LEU A 99 0.26 20.98 10.71
CA LEU A 99 1.47 21.78 10.65
C LEU A 99 1.62 22.61 11.92
N PRO A 100 2.86 22.82 12.40
CA PRO A 100 3.09 23.78 13.45
C PRO A 100 2.95 25.20 12.88
N VAL A 101 2.39 26.12 13.66
CA VAL A 101 2.38 27.54 13.28
C VAL A 101 3.79 28.14 13.34
N LYS A 102 4.61 27.66 14.27
CA LYS A 102 6.02 28.02 14.42
C LYS A 102 6.90 26.79 14.25
N TRP A 103 7.79 26.86 13.27
CA TRP A 103 8.81 25.84 12.99
C TRP A 103 10.04 26.04 13.88
N GLU A 104 10.80 24.97 14.08
CA GLU A 104 12.07 25.03 14.85
C GLU A 104 13.18 25.74 14.07
N SER A 105 13.12 25.68 12.73
CA SER A 105 14.06 26.31 11.82
C SER A 105 13.30 27.12 10.78
N ASP A 106 13.86 28.26 10.39
CA ASP A 106 13.34 29.05 9.25
C ASP A 106 13.69 28.41 7.90
N HIS A 107 14.69 27.53 7.87
CA HIS A 107 15.15 26.84 6.67
C HIS A 107 14.45 25.50 6.42
N TYR A 108 14.10 24.78 7.49
CA TYR A 108 13.53 23.44 7.40
C TYR A 108 12.12 23.40 7.98
N LYS A 109 11.20 22.91 7.15
CA LYS A 109 9.79 22.69 7.50
C LYS A 109 9.44 21.22 7.27
N PRO A 110 9.96 20.31 8.12
CA PRO A 110 9.90 18.88 7.88
C PRO A 110 8.47 18.35 7.93
N VAL A 111 8.12 17.42 7.03
CA VAL A 111 6.80 16.80 6.96
C VAL A 111 6.91 15.29 6.79
N CYS A 112 6.10 14.54 7.54
CA CYS A 112 5.99 13.10 7.42
C CYS A 112 4.64 12.68 6.81
N ILE A 113 4.68 12.00 5.66
CA ILE A 113 3.51 11.40 5.01
C ILE A 113 3.27 10.03 5.65
N GLN A 114 2.12 9.89 6.32
CA GLN A 114 1.73 8.73 7.11
C GLN A 114 0.74 7.85 6.34
N MET A 115 1.17 6.67 5.92
CA MET A 115 0.35 5.67 5.24
C MET A 115 -0.46 4.83 6.24
N ALA A 116 -1.73 4.55 5.93
CA ALA A 116 -2.61 3.84 6.86
C ALA A 116 -2.32 2.32 6.88
N GLY A 117 -2.31 1.73 8.08
CA GLY A 117 -2.26 0.27 8.27
C GLY A 117 -3.62 -0.38 8.06
N THR A 118 -3.67 -1.72 8.10
CA THR A 118 -4.91 -2.47 7.88
C THR A 118 -6.01 -2.05 8.86
N GLY A 119 -7.15 -1.64 8.31
CA GLY A 119 -8.33 -1.18 9.05
C GLY A 119 -8.18 0.14 9.79
N ASP A 120 -7.16 0.93 9.47
CA ASP A 120 -7.03 2.29 9.94
C ASP A 120 -7.91 3.24 9.11
N HIS A 121 -9.20 3.28 9.46
CA HIS A 121 -10.18 4.17 8.85
C HIS A 121 -10.05 5.60 9.37
N TYR A 122 -10.28 6.58 8.48
CA TYR A 122 -10.19 8.00 8.79
C TYR A 122 -8.81 8.39 9.33
N TYR A 123 -8.77 9.46 10.13
CA TYR A 123 -7.53 10.10 10.55
C TYR A 123 -7.21 9.94 12.04
N TRP A 124 -8.19 9.57 12.89
CA TRP A 124 -8.08 9.76 14.34
C TRP A 124 -6.85 9.05 14.95
N ARG A 125 -6.62 7.77 14.61
CA ARG A 125 -5.53 6.98 15.21
C ARG A 125 -4.17 7.59 14.89
N ARG A 126 -3.87 7.76 13.60
CA ARG A 126 -2.63 8.40 13.12
C ARG A 126 -2.50 9.84 13.63
N ARG A 127 -3.59 10.61 13.66
CA ARG A 127 -3.59 11.98 14.15
C ARG A 127 -3.19 12.06 15.62
N VAL A 128 -3.75 11.20 16.46
CA VAL A 128 -3.52 11.24 17.92
C VAL A 128 -2.21 10.57 18.30
N LEU A 129 -1.91 9.41 17.72
CA LEU A 129 -0.79 8.55 18.16
C LEU A 129 0.52 8.85 17.43
N MET A 130 0.49 9.53 16.27
CA MET A 130 1.69 9.81 15.48
C MET A 130 1.83 11.30 15.17
N ALA A 131 0.85 11.91 14.51
CA ALA A 131 0.96 13.30 14.06
C ALA A 131 1.07 14.30 15.21
N LYS A 132 0.27 14.14 16.28
CA LYS A 132 0.35 15.01 17.46
C LYS A 132 1.71 14.94 18.15
N PRO A 133 2.26 13.76 18.54
CA PRO A 133 3.61 13.67 19.10
C PRO A 133 4.69 14.30 18.20
N LEU A 134 4.70 13.98 16.90
CA LEU A 134 5.64 14.57 15.94
C LEU A 134 5.56 16.10 15.91
N LEU A 135 4.34 16.63 15.97
CA LEU A 135 4.08 18.06 15.97
C LEU A 135 4.50 18.73 17.28
N THR A 136 4.15 18.16 18.43
CA THR A 136 4.34 18.81 19.74
C THR A 136 5.75 18.68 20.28
N GLU A 137 6.40 17.53 20.05
CA GLU A 137 7.72 17.23 20.60
C GLU A 137 8.85 17.64 19.64
N TYR A 138 8.61 17.59 18.32
CA TYR A 138 9.66 17.76 17.32
C TYR A 138 9.36 18.84 16.27
N ARG A 139 8.20 19.50 16.33
CA ARG A 139 7.75 20.49 15.33
C ARG A 139 7.78 19.93 13.89
N ILE A 140 7.51 18.63 13.73
CA ILE A 140 7.41 17.96 12.44
C ILE A 140 5.96 17.92 12.00
N GLY A 141 5.68 18.45 10.81
CA GLY A 141 4.36 18.39 10.19
C GLY A 141 4.01 16.95 9.78
N SER A 142 2.73 16.67 9.58
CA SER A 142 2.26 15.35 9.15
C SER A 142 1.18 15.46 8.10
N ILE A 143 1.24 14.61 7.08
CA ILE A 143 0.12 14.36 6.16
C ILE A 143 -0.39 12.96 6.42
N ILE A 144 -1.70 12.84 6.65
CA ILE A 144 -2.40 11.61 6.98
C ILE A 144 -3.33 11.31 5.80
N ILE A 145 -2.92 10.39 4.95
CA ILE A 145 -3.69 9.99 3.75
C ILE A 145 -4.79 9.00 4.11
N GLU A 146 -5.99 9.14 3.56
CA GLU A 146 -7.02 8.11 3.67
C GLU A 146 -6.86 7.08 2.55
N ASN A 147 -6.55 5.83 2.92
CA ASN A 147 -6.32 4.78 1.93
C ASN A 147 -7.56 4.53 1.05
N PRO A 148 -7.37 4.12 -0.21
CA PRO A 148 -8.43 3.52 -1.03
C PRO A 148 -9.20 2.47 -0.23
N PHE A 149 -10.52 2.37 -0.45
CA PHE A 149 -11.41 1.43 0.23
C PHE A 149 -11.63 1.65 1.74
N TYR A 150 -11.05 2.68 2.37
CA TYR A 150 -11.21 2.99 3.79
C TYR A 150 -11.98 4.30 4.04
N GLY A 151 -12.67 4.36 5.18
CA GLY A 151 -13.44 5.51 5.64
C GLY A 151 -14.31 6.12 4.55
N VAL A 152 -14.08 7.37 4.14
CA VAL A 152 -14.92 8.02 3.11
C VAL A 152 -14.77 7.40 1.72
N ARG A 153 -13.66 6.69 1.49
CA ARG A 153 -13.34 6.00 0.22
C ARG A 153 -13.82 4.54 0.22
N LYS A 154 -14.54 4.09 1.25
CA LYS A 154 -15.03 2.71 1.37
C LYS A 154 -16.30 2.48 0.54
N PRO A 155 -16.32 1.52 -0.40
CA PRO A 155 -17.56 1.14 -1.10
C PRO A 155 -18.68 0.74 -0.13
N PRO A 156 -19.95 1.10 -0.39
CA PRO A 156 -21.07 0.78 0.50
C PRO A 156 -21.22 -0.71 0.78
N GLN A 157 -20.93 -1.55 -0.22
CA GLN A 157 -21.03 -3.02 -0.14
C GLN A 157 -19.87 -3.66 0.64
N GLN A 158 -18.83 -2.88 0.97
CA GLN A 158 -17.67 -3.40 1.68
C GLN A 158 -17.92 -3.41 3.20
N THR A 159 -17.74 -4.58 3.81
CA THR A 159 -17.87 -4.75 5.26
C THR A 159 -16.54 -4.45 5.95
N ARG A 160 -16.55 -3.49 6.87
CA ARG A 160 -15.35 -3.09 7.64
C ARG A 160 -14.17 -2.79 6.69
N SER A 161 -13.00 -3.35 6.98
CA SER A 161 -11.76 -3.16 6.21
C SER A 161 -11.44 -4.32 5.25
N ILE A 162 -12.42 -5.20 5.05
CA ILE A 162 -12.26 -6.45 4.30
C ILE A 162 -12.46 -6.13 2.83
N LEU A 163 -11.43 -6.32 2.03
CA LEU A 163 -11.50 -6.12 0.58
C LEU A 163 -12.30 -7.26 -0.07
N ASN A 164 -13.16 -6.88 -1.02
CA ASN A 164 -14.10 -7.81 -1.65
C ASN A 164 -13.41 -8.67 -2.71
N ASN A 165 -12.44 -8.10 -3.43
CA ASN A 165 -11.71 -8.77 -4.51
C ASN A 165 -10.20 -8.73 -4.26
N VAL A 166 -9.48 -9.70 -4.83
CA VAL A 166 -8.01 -9.64 -4.87
C VAL A 166 -7.56 -8.40 -5.65
N LEU A 167 -8.24 -8.04 -6.73
CA LEU A 167 -7.96 -6.82 -7.50
C LEU A 167 -7.96 -5.54 -6.65
N ASP A 168 -8.80 -5.47 -5.61
CA ASP A 168 -8.93 -4.28 -4.77
C ASP A 168 -7.63 -3.99 -4.00
N ILE A 169 -6.90 -5.04 -3.55
CA ILE A 169 -5.66 -4.84 -2.78
C ILE A 169 -4.54 -4.28 -3.66
N PHE A 170 -4.47 -4.72 -4.91
CA PHE A 170 -3.48 -4.23 -5.86
C PHE A 170 -3.79 -2.81 -6.31
N THR A 171 -5.07 -2.55 -6.54
CA THR A 171 -5.58 -1.23 -6.85
C THR A 171 -5.26 -0.24 -5.72
N MET A 172 -5.49 -0.64 -4.46
CA MET A 172 -5.11 0.16 -3.28
C MET A 172 -3.61 0.49 -3.30
N GLY A 173 -2.76 -0.51 -3.54
CA GLY A 173 -1.31 -0.30 -3.57
C GLY A 173 -0.86 0.65 -4.68
N GLY A 174 -1.38 0.48 -5.90
CA GLY A 174 -1.08 1.36 -7.03
C GLY A 174 -1.48 2.82 -6.79
N CYS A 175 -2.70 3.03 -6.28
CA CYS A 175 -3.17 4.38 -5.90
C CYS A 175 -2.24 5.03 -4.87
N LEU A 176 -1.90 4.33 -3.78
CA LEU A 176 -1.11 4.90 -2.68
C LEU A 176 0.33 5.24 -3.07
N ILE A 177 0.94 4.51 -4.01
CA ILE A 177 2.25 4.87 -4.56
C ILE A 177 2.18 6.24 -5.24
N MET A 178 1.23 6.39 -6.18
CA MET A 178 1.11 7.60 -6.97
C MET A 178 0.58 8.79 -6.15
N GLU A 179 -0.37 8.55 -5.24
CA GLU A 179 -0.88 9.55 -4.31
C GLU A 179 0.22 10.04 -3.35
N GLY A 180 1.09 9.14 -2.88
CA GLY A 180 2.26 9.50 -2.07
C GLY A 180 3.26 10.37 -2.82
N MET A 181 3.53 10.04 -4.09
CA MET A 181 4.41 10.86 -4.94
C MET A 181 3.81 12.26 -5.23
N ILE A 182 2.50 12.37 -5.45
CA ILE A 182 1.82 13.68 -5.60
C ILE A 182 1.99 14.51 -4.33
N LEU A 183 1.66 13.93 -3.16
CA LEU A 183 1.76 14.65 -1.88
C LEU A 183 3.19 15.10 -1.59
N HIS A 184 4.17 14.26 -1.93
CA HIS A 184 5.58 14.62 -1.83
C HIS A 184 5.94 15.81 -2.73
N SER A 185 5.60 15.76 -4.02
CA SER A 185 5.85 16.88 -4.96
C SER A 185 5.12 18.16 -4.52
N TRP A 186 3.86 18.04 -4.10
CA TRP A 186 3.04 19.14 -3.62
C TRP A 186 3.65 19.81 -2.38
N CYS A 187 4.12 19.03 -1.39
CA CYS A 187 4.82 19.56 -0.22
C CYS A 187 6.03 20.42 -0.59
N LYS A 188 6.87 19.95 -1.52
CA LYS A 188 8.05 20.72 -1.97
C LYS A 188 7.64 22.05 -2.57
N LYS A 189 6.60 22.05 -3.40
CA LYS A 189 6.09 23.25 -4.07
C LYS A 189 5.57 24.31 -3.10
N ILE A 190 4.97 23.89 -2.00
CA ILE A 190 4.51 24.82 -0.96
C ILE A 190 5.60 25.16 0.08
N GLY A 191 6.87 24.84 -0.23
CA GLY A 191 8.03 25.21 0.58
C GLY A 191 8.23 24.36 1.84
N LEU A 192 7.74 23.11 1.84
CA LEU A 192 7.93 22.17 2.94
C LEU A 192 9.02 21.17 2.60
N GLY A 193 9.84 20.82 3.59
CA GLY A 193 10.99 19.95 3.42
C GLY A 193 11.93 19.95 4.63
N PRO A 194 12.67 18.86 4.89
CA PRO A 194 12.66 17.59 4.16
C PRO A 194 11.34 16.79 4.34
N ILE A 195 11.02 15.93 3.38
CA ILE A 195 9.78 15.13 3.38
C ILE A 195 10.14 13.66 3.61
N GLY A 196 9.42 13.02 4.52
CA GLY A 196 9.57 11.60 4.81
C GLY A 196 8.29 10.80 4.69
N PHE A 197 8.41 9.49 4.61
CA PHE A 197 7.31 8.54 4.64
C PHE A 197 7.38 7.65 5.88
N THR A 198 6.22 7.35 6.45
CA THR A 198 6.09 6.37 7.53
C THR A 198 4.77 5.63 7.42
N GLY A 199 4.65 4.53 8.16
CA GLY A 199 3.42 3.78 8.33
C GLY A 199 3.67 2.52 9.14
N TYR A 200 2.58 1.93 9.63
CA TYR A 200 2.64 0.71 10.43
C TYR A 200 2.06 -0.48 9.65
N SER A 201 2.75 -1.63 9.68
CA SER A 201 2.32 -2.87 9.01
C SER A 201 2.08 -2.65 7.50
N MET A 202 0.86 -2.84 6.99
CA MET A 202 0.49 -2.52 5.60
C MET A 202 0.86 -1.08 5.23
N GLY A 203 0.68 -0.12 6.15
CA GLY A 203 1.08 1.27 5.92
C GLY A 203 2.59 1.42 5.78
N GLY A 204 3.38 0.67 6.56
CA GLY A 204 4.83 0.66 6.46
C GLY A 204 5.30 0.08 5.12
N HIS A 205 4.63 -0.96 4.64
CA HIS A 205 4.87 -1.51 3.31
C HIS A 205 4.58 -0.46 2.24
N MET A 206 3.41 0.20 2.30
CA MET A 206 3.06 1.23 1.33
C MET A 206 3.97 2.47 1.36
N ALA A 207 4.45 2.85 2.54
CA ALA A 207 5.43 3.91 2.71
C ALA A 207 6.73 3.60 1.94
N THR A 208 7.21 2.35 2.03
CA THR A 208 8.38 1.89 1.27
C THR A 208 8.14 1.96 -0.24
N LEU A 209 6.98 1.54 -0.72
CA LEU A 209 6.66 1.57 -2.15
C LEU A 209 6.58 2.98 -2.72
N ALA A 210 5.94 3.90 -1.99
CA ALA A 210 5.87 5.30 -2.40
C ALA A 210 7.26 5.95 -2.38
N ALA A 211 8.02 5.78 -1.29
CA ALA A 211 9.35 6.36 -1.14
C ALA A 211 10.33 5.89 -2.24
N THR A 212 10.28 4.61 -2.60
CA THR A 212 11.17 4.03 -3.63
C THR A 212 10.81 4.44 -5.06
N SER A 213 9.60 4.97 -5.27
CA SER A 213 9.15 5.49 -6.57
C SER A 213 9.58 6.95 -6.79
N ILE A 214 10.14 7.62 -5.76
CA ILE A 214 10.59 9.00 -5.83
C ILE A 214 12.06 9.05 -6.31
N PRO A 215 12.41 9.97 -7.24
CA PRO A 215 13.71 9.97 -7.89
C PRO A 215 14.83 10.70 -7.12
N GLU A 216 14.63 10.96 -5.84
CA GLU A 216 15.56 11.72 -4.99
C GLU A 216 15.67 11.08 -3.60
N PRO A 217 16.67 11.47 -2.78
CA PRO A 217 16.78 10.98 -1.41
C PRO A 217 15.55 11.35 -0.57
N VAL A 218 14.90 10.35 0.02
CA VAL A 218 13.69 10.50 0.82
C VAL A 218 13.89 9.83 2.18
N VAL A 219 13.43 10.49 3.24
CA VAL A 219 13.43 9.90 4.59
C VAL A 219 12.35 8.81 4.66
N LEU A 220 12.69 7.61 5.13
CA LEU A 220 11.75 6.50 5.23
C LEU A 220 11.87 5.85 6.61
N VAL A 221 10.76 5.81 7.36
CA VAL A 221 10.66 5.14 8.67
C VAL A 221 9.49 4.16 8.64
N PRO A 222 9.68 2.93 8.10
CA PRO A 222 8.61 1.94 8.00
C PRO A 222 8.57 1.08 9.26
N CYS A 223 7.44 1.06 9.97
CA CYS A 223 7.30 0.33 11.23
C CYS A 223 6.56 -1.00 11.03
N LEU A 224 7.12 -2.09 11.56
CA LEU A 224 6.59 -3.47 11.39
C LEU A 224 6.22 -3.80 9.94
N SER A 225 7.00 -3.28 9.00
CA SER A 225 6.84 -3.51 7.57
C SER A 225 7.47 -4.84 7.17
N TRP A 226 7.01 -5.41 6.06
CA TRP A 226 7.65 -6.56 5.41
C TRP A 226 7.93 -6.24 3.95
N SER A 227 8.91 -6.93 3.37
CA SER A 227 9.28 -6.78 1.96
C SER A 227 8.20 -7.29 0.99
N THR A 228 7.26 -8.09 1.50
CA THR A 228 6.13 -8.68 0.76
C THR A 228 4.98 -8.95 1.71
N ALA A 229 3.72 -8.88 1.27
CA ALA A 229 2.62 -9.44 2.08
C ALA A 229 2.23 -10.87 1.67
N SER A 230 3.07 -11.51 0.85
CA SER A 230 3.04 -12.95 0.54
C SER A 230 2.75 -13.80 1.77
N GLY A 231 3.73 -13.84 2.69
CA GLY A 231 3.66 -14.70 3.86
C GLY A 231 2.49 -14.33 4.76
N VAL A 232 2.01 -13.08 4.73
CA VAL A 232 0.81 -12.68 5.47
C VAL A 232 -0.41 -13.47 4.96
N PHE A 233 -0.64 -13.47 3.65
CA PHE A 233 -1.80 -14.13 3.07
C PHE A 233 -1.65 -15.62 2.84
N THR A 234 -0.44 -16.18 2.72
CA THR A 234 -0.27 -17.59 2.32
C THR A 234 0.07 -18.52 3.48
N GLU A 235 0.87 -18.04 4.43
CA GLU A 235 1.41 -18.85 5.52
C GLU A 235 0.98 -18.33 6.91
N GLY A 236 0.65 -17.04 6.99
CA GLY A 236 0.34 -16.33 8.20
C GLY A 236 -1.11 -16.49 8.67
N VAL A 237 -1.46 -15.75 9.70
CA VAL A 237 -2.79 -15.77 10.33
C VAL A 237 -3.90 -15.40 9.34
N MET A 238 -3.60 -14.54 8.36
CA MET A 238 -4.56 -14.11 7.33
C MET A 238 -4.85 -15.20 6.29
N SER A 239 -3.99 -16.21 6.14
CA SER A 239 -4.22 -17.31 5.18
C SER A 239 -5.53 -18.06 5.42
N LYS A 240 -5.94 -18.19 6.68
CA LYS A 240 -7.20 -18.83 7.06
C LYS A 240 -8.43 -17.97 6.76
N ALA A 241 -8.25 -16.66 6.61
CA ALA A 241 -9.31 -15.73 6.28
C ALA A 241 -9.55 -15.64 4.76
N ILE A 242 -8.63 -16.10 3.91
CA ILE A 242 -8.83 -16.10 2.45
C ILE A 242 -9.83 -17.21 2.04
N ASN A 243 -10.73 -16.89 1.11
CA ASN A 243 -11.60 -17.88 0.48
C ASN A 243 -10.89 -18.61 -0.66
N TRP A 244 -9.94 -19.49 -0.32
CA TRP A 244 -9.12 -20.21 -1.30
C TRP A 244 -9.92 -21.07 -2.27
N ASN A 245 -11.03 -21.66 -1.82
CA ASN A 245 -11.88 -22.48 -2.67
C ASN A 245 -12.48 -21.65 -3.80
N LEU A 246 -13.03 -20.48 -3.50
CA LEU A 246 -13.58 -19.57 -4.51
C LEU A 246 -12.50 -19.14 -5.52
N LEU A 247 -11.33 -18.72 -5.03
CA LEU A 247 -10.23 -18.28 -5.89
C LEU A 247 -9.72 -19.42 -6.79
N HIS A 248 -9.65 -20.64 -6.25
CA HIS A 248 -9.23 -21.82 -6.99
C HIS A 248 -10.25 -22.24 -8.05
N THR A 249 -11.54 -22.21 -7.72
CA THR A 249 -12.62 -22.47 -8.68
C THR A 249 -12.56 -21.48 -9.85
N GLN A 250 -12.59 -20.17 -9.56
CA GLN A 250 -12.52 -19.14 -10.61
C GLN A 250 -11.25 -19.22 -11.47
N TYR A 251 -10.11 -19.54 -10.86
CA TYR A 251 -8.84 -19.70 -11.59
C TYR A 251 -8.87 -20.89 -12.57
N ASN A 252 -9.62 -21.95 -12.27
CA ASN A 252 -9.70 -23.12 -13.14
C ASN A 252 -10.84 -23.06 -14.15
N GLU A 253 -11.85 -22.22 -13.92
CA GLU A 253 -12.98 -22.03 -14.85
C GLU A 253 -12.60 -21.16 -16.06
N ASP A 254 -11.69 -20.20 -15.90
CA ASP A 254 -11.22 -19.32 -16.97
C ASP A 254 -9.81 -19.72 -17.44
N GLU A 255 -9.74 -20.58 -18.45
CA GLU A 255 -8.48 -21.04 -19.04
C GLU A 255 -7.67 -19.91 -19.70
N SER A 256 -8.33 -18.84 -20.16
CA SER A 256 -7.65 -17.66 -20.73
C SER A 256 -6.93 -16.87 -19.63
N PHE A 257 -7.64 -16.61 -18.52
CA PHE A 257 -7.09 -15.96 -17.33
C PHE A 257 -5.96 -16.79 -16.74
N LYS A 258 -6.16 -18.11 -16.60
CA LYS A 258 -5.15 -19.05 -16.12
C LYS A 258 -3.86 -19.02 -16.93
N ARG A 259 -3.95 -19.02 -18.26
CA ARG A 259 -2.78 -18.97 -19.16
C ARG A 259 -2.01 -17.67 -18.97
N GLU A 260 -2.70 -16.54 -18.99
CA GLU A 260 -2.07 -15.23 -18.87
C GLU A 260 -1.47 -14.98 -17.48
N LEU A 261 -2.11 -15.48 -16.43
CA LEU A 261 -1.54 -15.47 -15.09
C LEU A 261 -0.26 -16.29 -15.04
N LYS A 262 -0.23 -17.49 -15.64
CA LYS A 262 0.98 -18.31 -15.71
C LYS A 262 2.11 -17.62 -16.47
N ASP A 263 1.82 -17.01 -17.61
CA ASP A 263 2.83 -16.27 -18.41
C ASP A 263 3.38 -15.08 -17.63
N THR A 264 2.51 -14.37 -16.91
CA THR A 264 2.93 -13.28 -16.03
C THR A 264 3.83 -13.79 -14.91
N VAL A 265 3.43 -14.84 -14.18
CA VAL A 265 4.24 -15.46 -13.10
C VAL A 265 5.60 -15.92 -13.63
N ARG A 266 5.63 -16.53 -14.83
CA ARG A 266 6.87 -16.99 -15.45
C ARG A 266 7.83 -15.85 -15.76
N SER A 267 7.35 -14.80 -16.43
CA SER A 267 8.16 -13.61 -16.73
C SER A 267 8.76 -12.95 -15.47
N LEU A 268 8.04 -13.06 -14.35
CA LEU A 268 8.42 -12.51 -13.06
C LEU A 268 9.42 -13.40 -12.31
N SER A 269 9.30 -14.72 -12.45
CA SER A 269 10.26 -15.69 -11.90
C SER A 269 11.64 -15.57 -12.55
N GLU A 270 11.70 -15.29 -13.86
CA GLU A 270 12.96 -15.07 -14.61
C GLU A 270 13.69 -13.79 -14.15
N VAL A 271 12.94 -12.75 -13.75
CA VAL A 271 13.49 -11.51 -13.17
C VAL A 271 14.00 -11.72 -11.73
N CYS A 272 13.46 -12.70 -10.99
CA CYS A 272 13.89 -13.04 -9.63
C CYS A 272 15.07 -14.01 -9.59
N MET A 273 15.12 -14.98 -10.51
CA MET A 273 16.24 -15.95 -10.60
C MET A 273 17.55 -15.29 -11.03
N THR A 274 17.49 -14.13 -11.68
CA THR A 274 18.67 -13.36 -12.08
C THR A 274 19.28 -12.51 -10.95
N GLN A 275 18.68 -12.47 -9.75
CA GLN A 275 19.15 -11.63 -8.62
C GLN A 275 19.06 -12.31 -7.24
N SER A 276 19.54 -13.57 -7.17
CA SER A 276 19.83 -14.40 -5.98
C SER A 276 18.65 -14.95 -5.16
N PHE A 277 18.50 -16.29 -5.18
CA PHE A 277 18.42 -17.16 -3.99
C PHE A 277 18.59 -18.62 -4.42
N GLU A 278 19.83 -19.10 -4.43
CA GLU A 278 20.07 -20.53 -4.16
C GLU A 278 19.69 -20.80 -2.70
N ARG A 279 19.10 -21.98 -2.46
CA ARG A 279 18.76 -22.58 -1.15
C ARG A 279 17.50 -22.02 -0.46
N ASN A 280 16.38 -22.69 -0.67
CA ASN A 280 15.99 -23.82 0.18
C ASN A 280 14.69 -24.42 -0.34
N SER A 281 14.70 -25.75 -0.44
CA SER A 281 13.55 -26.60 -0.75
C SER A 281 12.38 -26.28 0.18
N VAL A 282 11.24 -25.92 -0.39
CA VAL A 282 9.95 -25.96 0.30
C VAL A 282 9.68 -27.42 0.64
N GLN A 283 9.94 -27.77 1.91
CA GLN A 283 9.61 -29.08 2.46
C GLN A 283 8.09 -29.25 2.45
N GLU A 284 7.62 -30.29 1.74
CA GLU A 284 6.21 -30.65 1.63
C GLU A 284 5.63 -30.97 3.01
N SER A 285 4.84 -30.05 3.57
CA SER A 285 3.93 -30.36 4.66
C SER A 285 2.57 -30.74 4.07
N LYS A 286 2.14 -31.97 4.38
CA LYS A 286 0.88 -32.58 3.93
C LYS A 286 -0.31 -31.77 4.48
N GLY A 287 -0.99 -31.02 3.61
CA GLY A 287 -2.25 -30.36 3.91
C GLY A 287 -2.71 -29.47 2.75
N THR A 288 -3.66 -29.96 1.94
CA THR A 288 -4.34 -29.23 0.83
C THR A 288 -3.43 -28.42 -0.07
N ARG A 289 -2.95 -29.06 -1.15
CA ARG A 289 -2.07 -28.49 -2.19
C ARG A 289 -2.88 -27.54 -3.08
N TYR A 290 -3.07 -26.28 -2.67
CA TYR A 290 -3.55 -25.24 -3.59
C TYR A 290 -2.47 -24.97 -4.65
N ASP A 291 -2.86 -24.71 -5.90
CA ASP A 291 -1.93 -24.53 -7.02
C ASP A 291 -0.87 -23.48 -6.67
N LYS A 292 0.42 -23.86 -6.76
CA LYS A 292 1.57 -23.00 -6.46
C LYS A 292 1.51 -21.68 -7.22
N ASN A 293 0.82 -21.62 -8.35
CA ASN A 293 0.62 -20.42 -9.17
C ASN A 293 -0.32 -19.39 -8.51
N ILE A 294 -1.41 -19.82 -7.86
CA ILE A 294 -2.36 -18.95 -7.14
C ILE A 294 -1.67 -18.33 -5.92
N ILE A 295 -0.94 -19.17 -5.19
CA ILE A 295 -0.10 -18.76 -4.06
C ILE A 295 0.99 -17.82 -4.56
N CYS A 296 1.75 -18.17 -5.61
CA CYS A 296 2.78 -17.29 -6.19
C CYS A 296 2.22 -15.94 -6.67
N LEU A 297 0.98 -15.87 -7.17
CA LEU A 297 0.39 -14.60 -7.60
C LEU A 297 0.13 -13.66 -6.42
N LEU A 298 -0.50 -14.17 -5.36
CA LEU A 298 -0.67 -13.43 -4.11
C LEU A 298 0.69 -13.13 -3.46
N CYS A 299 1.64 -14.07 -3.53
CA CYS A 299 2.99 -13.91 -3.02
C CYS A 299 3.78 -12.80 -3.72
N TYR A 300 3.63 -12.70 -5.03
CA TYR A 300 4.49 -11.87 -5.87
C TYR A 300 3.86 -10.52 -6.20
N TYR A 301 2.53 -10.37 -6.20
CA TYR A 301 1.89 -9.08 -6.46
C TYR A 301 1.80 -8.16 -5.25
N ILE A 302 2.04 -8.67 -4.05
CA ILE A 302 2.32 -7.81 -2.90
C ILE A 302 3.80 -7.39 -2.87
N ILE A 303 4.53 -7.72 -3.94
CA ILE A 303 5.85 -7.22 -4.25
C ILE A 303 5.68 -6.19 -5.38
N MET A 304 5.07 -5.06 -5.06
CA MET A 304 5.61 -3.84 -5.66
C MET A 304 7.03 -3.74 -5.06
N GLY A 305 8.09 -3.70 -5.86
CA GLY A 305 9.42 -3.37 -5.34
C GLY A 305 10.33 -4.51 -4.84
N GLY A 306 10.33 -5.71 -5.43
CA GLY A 306 11.31 -6.75 -5.10
C GLY A 306 12.76 -6.30 -5.32
N LYS A 307 12.98 -5.41 -6.30
CA LYS A 307 14.26 -4.72 -6.53
C LYS A 307 14.45 -3.45 -5.69
N LEU A 308 13.36 -2.84 -5.19
CA LEU A 308 13.35 -1.50 -4.59
C LEU A 308 13.32 -1.52 -3.05
N ALA A 309 12.69 -2.52 -2.43
CA ALA A 309 12.66 -2.69 -0.98
C ALA A 309 13.97 -3.30 -0.45
N ALA A 310 14.61 -4.19 -1.21
CA ALA A 310 15.86 -4.85 -0.81
C ALA A 310 17.03 -3.87 -0.63
N SER A 311 17.05 -2.76 -1.36
CA SER A 311 18.07 -1.71 -1.20
C SER A 311 17.85 -0.83 0.04
N CYS A 312 16.60 -0.57 0.45
CA CYS A 312 16.30 0.20 1.68
C CYS A 312 16.67 -0.55 2.97
N PHE A 313 16.49 -1.89 3.01
CA PHE A 313 16.74 -2.65 4.24
C PHE A 313 18.22 -2.80 4.62
N LYS A 314 19.17 -2.48 3.73
CA LYS A 314 20.60 -2.41 4.10
C LYS A 314 20.91 -1.22 5.04
N CYS A 315 20.08 -0.17 5.07
CA CYS A 315 20.27 1.01 5.91
C CYS A 315 19.58 0.95 7.29
N CYS A 316 18.71 -0.02 7.56
CA CYS A 316 17.98 -0.13 8.83
C CYS A 316 18.48 -1.23 9.77
N ARG A 317 19.68 -1.78 9.55
CA ARG A 317 20.38 -2.54 10.59
C ARG A 317 21.13 -1.55 11.50
N VAL A 318 20.46 -1.10 12.54
CA VAL A 318 21.09 -0.62 13.78
C VAL A 318 20.73 -1.61 14.86
#